data_AF-A0A510G705-F1
#
_entry.id   AF-A0A510G705-F1
#
_cell.length_a   1.000
_cell.length_b   1.000
_cell.length_c   1.000
_cell.angle_alpha   90.00
_cell.angle_beta   90.00
_cell.angle_gamma   90.00
#
_symmetry.space_group_name_H-M   'P 1'
#
loop_
_entity.id
_entity.type
_entity.pdbx_description
1 polymer ?
#
loop_
_entity_poly.entity_id
_entity_poly.type
_entity_poly.pdbx_seq_one_letter_code
_entity_poly.pdbx_strand_id
1 'polypeptide(L)'
;MIVIDEVQLRPDLFPVLRVIVDNNKESKFLVTGSASRDLLNQSSETLAGRIGYHQVTPFTLEEVKDWKLLWKRGGFLKSFLAASNKLSERWRDEYIKTFLERDILKPGFDLTPSIVNKLWRMLSFMQAQVLNIHHLSQSLGIDHRTVKRYLNILESAFMITLLRPWHNNSKKRDVKSPKIYIRDSGLLYRLLGLSDEEIEFNPKLGASFEGLVIEEIVRHFNAYETSYFWATHSGAELDYL
;
A
#
# COMPACT_ATOMS: atom_id res chain seq x y z
N MET A 1 21.54 -12.86 18.34
CA MET A 1 20.70 -12.15 17.37
C MET A 1 20.56 -10.72 17.85
N ILE A 2 20.84 -9.74 17.00
CA ILE A 2 20.72 -8.30 17.30
C ILE A 2 19.51 -7.78 16.52
N VAL A 3 18.64 -7.02 17.19
CA VAL A 3 17.46 -6.42 16.56
C VAL A 3 17.65 -4.91 16.50
N ILE A 4 17.46 -4.32 15.31
CA ILE A 4 17.57 -2.89 15.07
C ILE A 4 16.21 -2.41 14.56
N ASP A 5 15.56 -1.57 15.35
CA ASP A 5 14.24 -1.05 15.01
C ASP A 5 14.32 0.30 14.30
N GLU A 6 13.37 0.53 13.38
CA GLU A 6 13.27 1.73 12.54
C GLU A 6 14.61 2.15 11.90
N VAL A 7 15.31 1.21 11.26
CA VAL A 7 16.66 1.44 10.68
C VAL A 7 16.73 2.61 9.71
N GLN A 8 15.61 2.97 9.08
CA GLN A 8 15.50 4.12 8.18
C GLN A 8 15.79 5.46 8.87
N LEU A 9 15.72 5.52 10.21
CA LEU A 9 16.14 6.68 10.99
C LEU A 9 17.67 6.77 11.15
N ARG A 10 18.39 5.67 10.87
CA ARG A 10 19.85 5.54 11.00
C ARG A 10 20.46 4.82 9.79
N PRO A 11 20.36 5.43 8.58
CA PRO A 11 20.90 4.84 7.35
C PRO A 11 22.44 4.68 7.39
N ASP A 12 23.13 5.40 8.28
CA ASP A 12 24.55 5.26 8.54
C ASP A 12 24.96 3.88 9.09
N LEU A 13 24.00 3.07 9.55
CA LEU A 13 24.26 1.72 10.04
C LEU A 13 24.47 0.70 8.92
N PHE A 14 24.00 0.95 7.68
CA PHE A 14 24.10 -0.03 6.59
C PHE A 14 25.55 -0.47 6.26
N PRO A 15 26.52 0.45 6.10
CA PRO A 15 27.92 0.08 5.89
C PRO A 15 28.52 -0.73 7.06
N VAL A 16 28.16 -0.38 8.30
CA VAL A 16 28.65 -1.08 9.51
C VAL A 16 28.11 -2.51 9.56
N LEU A 17 26.81 -2.68 9.31
CA LEU A 17 26.18 -4.00 9.28
C LEU A 17 26.79 -4.91 8.21
N ARG A 18 27.11 -4.35 7.04
CA ARG A 18 27.77 -5.08 5.96
C ARG A 18 29.10 -5.67 6.40
N VAL A 19 29.98 -4.86 7.01
CA VAL A 19 31.30 -5.31 7.48
C VAL A 19 31.17 -6.42 8.52
N ILE A 20 30.20 -6.32 9.44
CA ILE A 20 30.00 -7.34 10.47
C ILE A 20 29.50 -8.65 9.86
N VAL A 21 28.53 -8.59 8.95
CA VAL A 21 27.98 -9.79 8.28
C VAL A 21 29.03 -10.48 7.42
N ASP A 22 29.89 -9.72 6.73
CA ASP A 22 30.96 -10.27 5.89
C ASP A 22 32.06 -10.96 6.72
N ASN A 23 32.40 -10.39 7.88
CA ASN A 23 33.49 -10.91 8.72
C ASN A 23 33.04 -11.95 9.76
N ASN A 24 31.74 -12.03 10.07
CA ASN A 24 31.23 -12.94 11.09
C ASN A 24 29.87 -13.54 10.69
N LYS A 25 29.91 -14.74 10.10
CA LYS A 25 28.73 -15.48 9.64
C LYS A 25 27.77 -15.92 10.76
N GLU A 26 28.21 -15.92 12.02
CA GLU A 26 27.34 -16.23 13.18
C GLU A 26 26.50 -15.03 13.63
N SER A 27 26.82 -13.82 13.16
CA SER A 27 26.09 -12.60 13.52
C SER A 27 24.75 -12.52 12.77
N LYS A 28 23.66 -12.79 13.48
CA LYS A 28 22.28 -12.63 12.95
C LYS A 28 21.70 -11.28 13.33
N PHE A 29 21.30 -10.50 12.34
CA PHE A 29 20.62 -9.22 12.49
C PHE A 29 19.16 -9.32 12.03
N LEU A 30 18.24 -8.80 12.81
CA LEU A 30 16.87 -8.50 12.39
C LEU A 30 16.74 -6.99 12.31
N VAL A 31 16.37 -6.49 11.15
CA VAL A 31 16.26 -5.06 10.89
C VAL A 31 14.81 -4.76 10.54
N THR A 32 14.16 -3.90 11.31
CA THR A 32 12.76 -3.52 11.10
C THR A 32 12.65 -2.08 10.65
N GLY A 33 11.56 -1.78 9.95
CA GLY A 33 11.25 -0.45 9.46
C GLY A 33 9.87 -0.39 8.85
N SER A 34 9.10 0.63 9.24
CA SER A 34 7.81 0.98 8.66
C SER A 34 7.88 1.55 7.23
N ALA A 35 9.09 1.89 6.76
CA ALA A 35 9.34 2.47 5.45
C ALA A 35 9.61 1.41 4.36
N SER A 36 9.23 1.72 3.12
CA SER A 36 9.36 0.82 1.98
C SER A 36 10.79 0.45 1.62
N ARG A 37 10.93 -0.58 0.79
CA ARG A 37 12.20 -1.02 0.18
C ARG A 37 12.94 0.14 -0.50
N ASP A 38 12.21 1.05 -1.15
CA ASP A 38 12.78 2.20 -1.87
C ASP A 38 13.34 3.29 -0.93
N LEU A 39 12.77 3.42 0.27
CA LEU A 39 13.29 4.30 1.32
C LEU A 39 14.60 3.76 1.91
N LEU A 40 14.76 2.44 1.96
CA LEU A 40 15.99 1.78 2.42
C LEU A 40 17.10 1.77 1.34
N ASN A 41 16.73 1.89 0.06
CA ASN A 41 17.64 1.93 -1.10
C ASN A 41 18.36 3.28 -1.29
N GLN A 42 18.16 4.28 -0.41
CA GLN A 42 18.85 5.58 -0.50
C GLN A 42 20.31 5.56 0.01
N SER A 43 20.80 4.44 0.52
CA SER A 43 22.22 4.29 0.87
C SER A 43 23.02 3.82 -0.36
N SER A 44 24.09 4.53 -0.69
CA SER A 44 25.04 4.16 -1.76
C SER A 44 25.75 2.82 -1.52
N GLU A 45 25.60 2.24 -0.33
CA GLU A 45 26.12 0.94 0.06
C GLU A 45 24.98 -0.03 0.40
N THR A 46 24.52 -0.75 -0.62
CA THR A 46 23.45 -1.74 -0.47
C THR A 46 23.93 -2.99 0.27
N LEU A 47 23.10 -3.57 1.14
CA LEU A 47 23.25 -4.95 1.66
C LEU A 47 22.89 -6.02 0.60
N ALA A 48 23.01 -5.70 -0.70
CA ALA A 48 22.65 -6.59 -1.78
C ALA A 48 23.36 -7.96 -1.65
N GLY A 49 22.58 -9.03 -1.81
CA GLY A 49 23.04 -10.41 -1.61
C GLY A 49 23.25 -10.86 -0.16
N ARG A 50 23.02 -9.98 0.83
CA ARG A 50 23.22 -10.26 2.27
C ARG A 50 21.96 -10.07 3.12
N ILE A 51 20.89 -9.53 2.53
CA ILE A 51 19.63 -9.23 3.21
C ILE A 51 18.50 -10.07 2.62
N GLY A 52 17.67 -10.63 3.50
CA GLY A 52 16.36 -11.17 3.15
C GLY A 52 15.28 -10.19 3.60
N TYR A 53 14.26 -9.98 2.77
CA TYR A 53 13.15 -9.11 3.11
C TYR A 53 11.93 -9.93 3.48
N HIS A 54 11.36 -9.65 4.66
CA HIS A 54 10.09 -10.21 5.09
C HIS A 54 9.12 -9.07 5.33
N GLN A 55 8.00 -9.06 4.59
CA GLN A 55 6.94 -8.11 4.79
C GLN A 55 5.97 -8.66 5.83
N VAL A 56 5.73 -7.90 6.90
CA VAL A 56 4.68 -8.20 7.87
C VAL A 56 3.45 -7.40 7.46
N THR A 57 2.37 -8.10 7.13
CA THR A 57 1.11 -7.47 6.72
C THR A 57 0.19 -7.30 7.93
N PRO A 58 -0.84 -6.45 7.81
CA PRO A 58 -1.99 -6.54 8.70
C PRO A 58 -2.64 -7.95 8.62
N PHE A 59 -3.60 -8.21 9.50
CA PHE A 59 -4.31 -9.49 9.52
C PHE A 59 -4.86 -9.86 8.14
N THR A 60 -4.64 -11.12 7.82
CA THR A 60 -5.14 -11.80 6.63
C THR A 60 -6.40 -12.60 6.98
N LEU A 61 -7.15 -12.97 5.96
CA LEU A 61 -8.32 -13.82 6.10
C LEU A 61 -7.96 -15.19 6.69
N GLU A 62 -6.78 -15.72 6.38
CA GLU A 62 -6.29 -16.99 6.89
C GLU A 62 -6.11 -16.97 8.43
N GLU A 63 -5.67 -15.84 8.97
CA GLU A 63 -5.44 -15.65 10.40
C GLU A 63 -6.75 -15.45 11.18
N VAL A 64 -7.69 -14.67 10.64
CA VAL A 64 -8.90 -14.26 11.40
C VAL A 64 -10.15 -15.06 11.10
N LYS A 65 -10.23 -15.71 9.93
CA LYS A 65 -11.36 -16.54 9.47
C LYS A 65 -12.75 -15.87 9.50
N ASP A 66 -12.79 -14.54 9.58
CA ASP A 66 -13.99 -13.72 9.48
C ASP A 66 -13.78 -12.64 8.41
N TRP A 67 -14.10 -13.01 7.17
CA TRP A 67 -13.94 -12.09 6.03
C TRP A 67 -14.85 -10.86 6.15
N LYS A 68 -16.03 -10.97 6.78
CA LYS A 68 -16.96 -9.84 6.87
C LYS A 68 -16.43 -8.79 7.83
N LEU A 69 -15.94 -9.23 8.99
CA LEU A 69 -15.33 -8.33 9.96
C LEU A 69 -14.03 -7.73 9.43
N LEU A 70 -13.19 -8.55 8.77
CA LEU A 70 -11.97 -8.09 8.13
C LEU A 70 -12.27 -7.06 7.04
N TRP A 71 -13.27 -7.33 6.21
CA TRP A 71 -13.71 -6.42 5.17
C TRP A 71 -14.19 -5.08 5.75
N LYS A 72 -15.02 -5.10 6.81
CA LYS A 72 -15.54 -3.88 7.45
C LYS A 72 -14.47 -3.07 8.19
N ARG A 73 -13.62 -3.74 8.98
CA ARG A 73 -12.66 -3.08 9.89
C ARG A 73 -11.25 -2.94 9.33
N GLY A 74 -10.93 -3.64 8.25
CA GLY A 74 -9.55 -3.78 7.78
C GLY A 74 -8.73 -4.75 8.63
N GLY A 75 -7.51 -5.04 8.20
CA GLY A 75 -6.59 -5.99 8.84
C GLY A 75 -5.72 -5.38 9.93
N PHE A 76 -5.69 -4.06 10.09
CA PHE A 76 -4.85 -3.44 11.12
C PHE A 76 -5.22 -3.94 12.52
N LEU A 77 -4.23 -4.47 13.25
CA LEU A 77 -4.41 -5.15 14.54
C LEU A 77 -5.35 -4.42 15.50
N LYS A 78 -5.12 -3.12 15.73
CA LYS A 78 -5.91 -2.30 16.66
C LYS A 78 -7.31 -1.97 16.12
N SER A 79 -7.48 -1.87 14.81
CA SER A 79 -8.79 -1.69 14.19
C SER A 79 -9.62 -2.98 14.31
N PHE A 80 -9.04 -4.10 13.88
CA PHE A 80 -9.72 -5.38 13.82
C PHE A 80 -10.17 -5.84 15.21
N LEU A 81 -9.24 -5.82 16.19
CA LEU A 81 -9.48 -6.27 17.58
C LEU A 81 -10.22 -5.25 18.45
N ALA A 82 -10.68 -4.12 17.90
CA ALA A 82 -11.39 -3.12 18.70
C ALA A 82 -12.65 -3.71 19.36
N ALA A 83 -12.93 -3.31 20.60
CA ALA A 83 -14.07 -3.82 21.36
C ALA A 83 -15.45 -3.47 20.75
N SER A 84 -15.51 -2.47 19.87
CA SER A 84 -16.73 -2.09 19.14
C SER A 84 -16.42 -1.49 17.77
N ASN A 85 -17.40 -1.47 16.88
CA ASN A 85 -17.28 -0.86 15.54
C ASN A 85 -16.90 0.62 15.65
N LYS A 86 -17.55 1.37 16.55
CA LYS A 86 -17.25 2.78 16.80
C LYS A 86 -15.80 3.03 17.22
N LEU A 87 -15.22 2.13 18.04
CA LEU A 87 -13.80 2.23 18.42
C LEU A 87 -12.88 1.88 17.24
N SER A 88 -13.24 0.90 16.42
CA SER A 88 -12.51 0.56 15.19
C SER A 88 -12.51 1.72 14.20
N GLU A 89 -13.66 2.32 13.92
CA GLU A 89 -13.79 3.51 13.06
C GLU A 89 -12.94 4.67 13.55
N ARG A 90 -13.06 5.01 14.84
CA ARG A 90 -12.28 6.08 15.46
C ARG A 90 -10.77 5.83 15.32
N TRP A 91 -10.33 4.60 15.56
CA TRP A 91 -8.92 4.25 15.42
C TRP A 91 -8.44 4.43 13.97
N ARG A 92 -9.25 4.01 12.98
CA ARG A 92 -8.92 4.17 11.55
C ARG A 92 -8.84 5.64 11.14
N ASP A 93 -9.74 6.49 11.65
CA ASP A 93 -9.67 7.95 11.43
C ASP A 93 -8.39 8.56 12.03
N GLU A 94 -8.09 8.20 13.28
CA GLU A 94 -6.88 8.64 13.98
C GLU A 94 -5.61 8.14 13.26
N TYR A 95 -5.63 6.93 12.71
CA TYR A 95 -4.54 6.37 11.92
C TYR A 95 -4.31 7.16 10.64
N ILE A 96 -5.35 7.43 9.83
CA ILE A 96 -5.23 8.23 8.60
C ILE A 96 -4.63 9.59 8.90
N LYS A 97 -5.12 10.26 9.95
CA LYS A 97 -4.60 11.56 10.38
C LYS A 97 -3.11 11.46 10.76
N THR A 98 -2.76 10.51 11.61
CA THR A 98 -1.39 10.35 12.10
C THR A 98 -0.42 9.99 10.98
N PHE A 99 -0.82 9.13 10.06
CA PHE A 99 -0.03 8.75 8.88
C PHE A 99 0.31 9.97 8.00
N LEU A 100 -0.69 10.81 7.72
CA LEU A 100 -0.52 12.05 6.94
C LEU A 100 0.37 13.07 7.65
N GLU A 101 0.24 13.19 8.98
CA GLU A 101 0.94 14.20 9.79
C GLU A 101 2.35 13.81 10.21
N ARG A 102 2.65 12.50 10.33
CA ARG A 102 3.91 12.02 10.93
C ARG A 102 4.71 11.12 9.99
N ASP A 103 4.06 10.17 9.35
CA ASP A 103 4.78 9.11 8.61
C ASP A 103 5.16 9.56 7.20
N ILE A 104 4.29 10.35 6.55
CA ILE A 104 4.56 10.90 5.21
C ILE A 104 5.61 12.03 5.27
N LEU A 105 5.74 12.73 6.40
CA LEU A 105 6.68 13.84 6.57
C LEU A 105 8.11 13.42 6.96
N LYS A 106 8.42 12.10 7.00
CA LYS A 106 9.78 11.63 7.29
C LYS A 106 10.79 12.24 6.28
N PRO A 107 12.03 12.53 6.70
CA PRO A 107 12.97 13.35 5.92
C PRO A 107 13.24 12.78 4.52
N GLY A 108 13.26 13.65 3.50
CA GLY A 108 13.64 13.28 2.12
C GLY A 108 12.62 13.64 1.03
N PHE A 109 11.40 14.07 1.41
CA PHE A 109 10.37 14.45 0.44
C PHE A 109 9.74 15.80 0.76
N ASP A 110 9.73 16.70 -0.22
CA ASP A 110 8.95 17.95 -0.17
C ASP A 110 7.48 17.63 -0.49
N LEU A 111 6.71 17.34 0.57
CA LEU A 111 5.31 16.91 0.48
C LEU A 111 4.41 17.90 1.21
N THR A 112 3.24 18.13 0.61
CA THR A 112 2.16 18.86 1.26
C THR A 112 1.10 17.86 1.75
N PRO A 113 0.96 17.62 3.08
CA PRO A 113 0.03 16.62 3.61
C PRO A 113 -1.41 16.80 3.14
N SER A 114 -1.85 18.06 2.95
CA SER A 114 -3.19 18.37 2.45
C SER A 114 -3.42 17.86 1.02
N ILE A 115 -2.41 17.93 0.16
CA ILE A 115 -2.48 17.41 -1.22
C ILE A 115 -2.45 15.89 -1.21
N VAL A 116 -1.62 15.27 -0.36
CA VAL A 116 -1.58 13.81 -0.22
C VAL A 116 -2.92 13.26 0.29
N ASN A 117 -3.53 13.92 1.28
CA ASN A 117 -4.87 13.56 1.77
C ASN A 117 -5.93 13.66 0.66
N LYS A 118 -5.94 14.76 -0.11
CA LYS A 118 -6.86 14.93 -1.24
C LYS A 118 -6.65 13.84 -2.29
N LEU A 119 -5.40 13.56 -2.66
CA LEU A 119 -5.06 12.48 -3.58
C LEU A 119 -5.58 11.15 -3.05
N TRP A 120 -5.28 10.79 -1.80
CA TRP A 120 -5.66 9.49 -1.23
C TRP A 120 -7.18 9.30 -1.19
N ARG A 121 -7.93 10.36 -0.88
CA ARG A 121 -9.39 10.37 -0.99
C ARG A 121 -9.87 10.26 -2.43
N MET A 122 -9.24 10.92 -3.40
CA MET A 122 -9.59 10.73 -4.80
C MET A 122 -9.37 9.27 -5.25
N LEU A 123 -8.27 8.65 -4.81
CA LEU A 123 -7.97 7.25 -5.10
C LEU A 123 -9.00 6.29 -4.51
N SER A 124 -9.55 6.56 -3.31
CA SER A 124 -10.61 5.73 -2.73
C SER A 124 -11.88 5.71 -3.60
N PHE A 125 -12.24 6.83 -4.21
CA PHE A 125 -13.35 6.87 -5.19
C PHE A 125 -13.02 6.16 -6.51
N MET A 126 -11.75 5.93 -6.79
CA MET A 126 -11.27 5.20 -7.97
C MET A 126 -10.96 3.72 -7.68
N GLN A 127 -11.36 3.19 -6.51
CA GLN A 127 -11.16 1.78 -6.15
C GLN A 127 -11.55 0.84 -7.29
N ALA A 128 -10.64 -0.08 -7.64
CA ALA A 128 -10.76 -1.07 -8.72
C ALA A 128 -10.84 -0.48 -10.14
N GLN A 129 -10.48 0.79 -10.33
CA GLN A 129 -10.51 1.45 -11.63
C GLN A 129 -9.12 1.71 -12.19
N VAL A 130 -9.02 1.82 -13.52
CA VAL A 130 -7.80 2.21 -14.21
C VAL A 130 -7.47 3.67 -13.89
N LEU A 131 -6.22 3.92 -13.49
CA LEU A 131 -5.77 5.25 -13.11
C LEU A 131 -5.73 6.22 -14.28
N ASN A 132 -6.28 7.40 -14.03
CA ASN A 132 -6.16 8.57 -14.91
C ASN A 132 -5.32 9.66 -14.23
N ILE A 133 -4.01 9.63 -14.50
CA ILE A 133 -3.05 10.60 -13.94
C ILE A 133 -3.37 12.03 -14.38
N HIS A 134 -3.88 12.22 -15.59
CA HIS A 134 -4.24 13.53 -16.10
C HIS A 134 -5.38 14.16 -15.30
N HIS A 135 -6.44 13.38 -15.03
CA HIS A 135 -7.55 13.81 -14.19
C HIS A 135 -7.07 14.16 -12.76
N LEU A 136 -6.24 13.31 -12.15
CA LEU A 136 -5.66 13.57 -10.82
C LEU A 136 -4.84 14.87 -10.80
N SER A 137 -4.00 15.09 -11.82
CA SER A 137 -3.19 16.30 -11.95
C SER A 137 -4.05 17.57 -12.05
N GLN A 138 -5.09 17.55 -12.89
CA GLN A 138 -6.01 18.68 -13.04
C GLN A 138 -6.77 18.98 -11.75
N SER A 139 -7.34 17.97 -11.09
CA SER A 139 -8.11 18.18 -9.86
C SER A 139 -7.25 18.64 -8.68
N LEU A 140 -5.98 18.23 -8.61
CA LEU A 140 -5.07 18.60 -7.53
C LEU A 140 -4.27 19.88 -7.80
N GLY A 141 -4.23 20.36 -9.06
CA GLY A 141 -3.46 21.54 -9.44
C GLY A 141 -1.95 21.34 -9.37
N ILE A 142 -1.47 20.10 -9.57
CA ILE A 142 -0.04 19.72 -9.54
C ILE A 142 0.33 18.99 -10.81
N ASP A 143 1.62 18.99 -11.17
CA ASP A 143 2.08 18.33 -12.40
C ASP A 143 2.04 16.78 -12.32
N HIS A 144 2.08 16.13 -13.48
CA HIS A 144 2.02 14.66 -13.58
C HIS A 144 3.16 13.94 -12.84
N ARG A 145 4.36 14.53 -12.77
CA ARG A 145 5.52 13.93 -12.08
C ARG A 145 5.29 13.96 -10.57
N THR A 146 4.71 15.04 -10.04
CA THR A 146 4.34 15.14 -8.63
C THR A 146 3.23 14.14 -8.26
N VAL A 147 2.20 13.97 -9.09
CA VAL A 147 1.17 12.92 -8.87
C VAL A 147 1.82 11.53 -8.80
N LYS A 148 2.67 11.19 -9.78
CA LYS A 148 3.39 9.91 -9.79
C LYS A 148 4.28 9.73 -8.56
N ARG A 149 4.98 10.78 -8.13
CA ARG A 149 5.78 10.75 -6.89
C ARG A 149 4.92 10.40 -5.68
N TYR A 150 3.74 11.01 -5.55
CA TYR A 150 2.86 10.76 -4.40
C TYR A 150 2.26 9.36 -4.45
N LEU A 151 1.88 8.87 -5.65
CA LEU A 151 1.45 7.49 -5.85
C LEU A 151 2.54 6.50 -5.42
N ASN A 152 3.78 6.70 -5.87
CA ASN A 152 4.89 5.82 -5.50
C ASN A 152 5.13 5.82 -3.99
N ILE A 153 4.97 6.96 -3.31
CA ILE A 153 5.12 7.05 -1.85
C ILE A 153 4.01 6.27 -1.14
N LEU A 154 2.76 6.40 -1.57
CA LEU A 154 1.64 5.64 -1.00
C LEU A 154 1.77 4.13 -1.26
N GLU A 155 2.25 3.74 -2.45
CA GLU A 155 2.50 2.34 -2.81
C GLU A 155 3.62 1.76 -1.94
N SER A 156 4.73 2.50 -1.84
CA SER A 156 5.85 2.23 -0.95
C SER A 156 5.42 2.07 0.52
N ALA A 157 4.57 2.98 1.00
CA ALA A 157 4.04 2.94 2.37
C ALA A 157 2.99 1.84 2.57
N PHE A 158 2.76 0.97 1.58
CA PHE A 158 1.78 -0.11 1.63
C PHE A 158 0.34 0.38 1.86
N MET A 159 0.03 1.61 1.46
CA MET A 159 -1.32 2.18 1.55
C MET A 159 -2.16 1.90 0.31
N ILE A 160 -1.50 1.77 -0.85
CA ILE A 160 -2.15 1.45 -2.13
C ILE A 160 -1.41 0.33 -2.87
N THR A 161 -2.13 -0.35 -3.75
CA THR A 161 -1.60 -1.29 -4.74
C THR A 161 -1.90 -0.77 -6.13
N LEU A 162 -0.87 -0.73 -6.99
CA LEU A 162 -0.99 -0.41 -8.41
C LEU A 162 -0.88 -1.70 -9.23
N LEU A 163 -2.02 -2.33 -9.51
CA LEU A 163 -2.06 -3.56 -10.29
C LEU A 163 -1.78 -3.23 -11.76
N ARG A 164 -0.62 -3.67 -12.26
CA ARG A 164 -0.15 -3.31 -13.60
C ARG A 164 -0.85 -4.16 -14.67
N PRO A 165 -1.11 -3.59 -15.86
CA PRO A 165 -1.68 -4.39 -16.94
C PRO A 165 -0.65 -5.41 -17.43
N TRP A 166 -1.10 -6.62 -17.73
CA TRP A 166 -0.30 -7.61 -18.42
C TRP A 166 -0.14 -7.21 -19.88
N HIS A 167 1.11 -7.18 -20.34
CA HIS A 167 1.43 -6.88 -21.73
C HIS A 167 1.91 -8.16 -22.41
N ASN A 168 1.15 -8.62 -23.41
CA ASN A 168 1.68 -9.53 -24.42
C ASN A 168 2.02 -8.71 -25.66
N ASN A 169 2.98 -9.15 -26.48
CA ASN A 169 3.39 -8.51 -27.74
C ASN A 169 2.28 -8.59 -28.83
N SER A 170 1.04 -8.32 -28.46
CA SER A 170 -0.16 -8.37 -29.27
C SER A 170 -0.31 -7.04 -30.01
N LYS A 171 -0.67 -7.09 -31.29
CA LYS A 171 -0.98 -5.90 -32.12
C LYS A 171 -2.26 -5.15 -31.69
N LYS A 172 -2.84 -5.44 -30.52
CA LYS A 172 -4.12 -4.89 -30.03
C LYS A 172 -3.89 -3.66 -29.14
N ARG A 173 -4.89 -2.78 -29.09
CA ARG A 173 -4.91 -1.60 -28.20
C ARG A 173 -5.28 -2.09 -26.79
N ASP A 174 -4.25 -2.38 -25.99
CA ASP A 174 -4.40 -2.78 -24.60
C ASP A 174 -4.29 -1.56 -23.67
N VAL A 175 -4.93 -1.64 -22.49
CA VAL A 175 -4.80 -0.62 -21.44
C VAL A 175 -3.37 -0.60 -20.91
N LYS A 176 -2.79 0.60 -20.73
CA LYS A 176 -1.40 0.79 -20.26
C LYS A 176 -1.28 1.34 -18.85
N SER A 177 -2.36 1.89 -18.31
CA SER A 177 -2.38 2.42 -16.95
C SER A 177 -2.73 1.33 -15.95
N PRO A 178 -2.13 1.32 -14.75
CA PRO A 178 -2.48 0.37 -13.70
C PRO A 178 -3.89 0.62 -13.14
N LYS A 179 -4.52 -0.42 -12.58
CA LYS A 179 -5.64 -0.28 -11.66
C LYS A 179 -5.16 0.13 -10.28
N ILE A 180 -5.98 0.88 -9.55
CA ILE A 180 -5.69 1.30 -8.18
C ILE A 180 -6.57 0.56 -7.17
N TYR A 181 -5.94 0.09 -6.10
CA TYR A 181 -6.61 -0.44 -4.92
C TYR A 181 -6.05 0.23 -3.67
N ILE A 182 -6.93 0.70 -2.79
CA ILE A 182 -6.57 0.94 -1.38
C ILE A 182 -6.42 -0.44 -0.72
N ARG A 183 -5.26 -0.68 -0.09
CA ARG A 183 -4.88 -2.04 0.37
C ARG A 183 -5.68 -2.56 1.55
N ASP A 184 -6.24 -1.65 2.35
CA ASP A 184 -7.04 -1.98 3.52
C ASP A 184 -8.46 -1.44 3.32
N SER A 185 -9.44 -2.35 3.28
CA SER A 185 -10.86 -1.99 3.09
C SER A 185 -11.39 -1.15 4.25
N GLY A 186 -10.88 -1.34 5.46
CA GLY A 186 -11.20 -0.52 6.62
C GLY A 186 -10.81 0.94 6.38
N LEU A 187 -9.59 1.20 5.91
CA LEU A 187 -9.14 2.54 5.55
C LEU A 187 -9.90 3.11 4.34
N LEU A 188 -10.20 2.29 3.33
CA LEU A 188 -11.00 2.68 2.17
C LEU A 188 -12.32 3.33 2.61
N TYR A 189 -13.06 2.71 3.53
CA TYR A 189 -14.34 3.25 4.00
C TYR A 189 -14.21 4.59 4.71
N ARG A 190 -13.16 4.76 5.52
CA ARG A 190 -12.91 6.04 6.19
C ARG A 190 -12.51 7.14 5.22
N LEU A 191 -11.76 6.81 4.16
CA LEU A 191 -11.41 7.75 3.08
C LEU A 191 -12.64 8.16 2.26
N LEU A 192 -13.58 7.23 2.03
CA LEU A 192 -14.88 7.50 1.42
C LEU A 192 -15.84 8.27 2.35
N GLY A 193 -15.55 8.34 3.64
CA GLY A 193 -16.39 9.01 4.63
C GLY A 193 -17.60 8.20 5.08
N LEU A 194 -17.54 6.87 4.98
CA LEU A 194 -18.64 5.96 5.30
C LEU A 194 -18.54 5.41 6.72
N SER A 195 -19.67 5.37 7.43
CA SER A 195 -19.81 4.54 8.64
C SER A 195 -20.00 3.06 8.30
N ASP A 196 -19.81 2.19 9.28
CA ASP A 196 -19.96 0.74 9.11
C ASP A 196 -21.39 0.34 8.67
N GLU A 197 -22.41 1.13 9.02
CA GLU A 197 -23.81 0.92 8.62
C GLU A 197 -24.07 1.29 7.15
N GLU A 198 -23.29 2.21 6.58
CA GLU A 198 -23.47 2.70 5.21
C GLU A 198 -22.76 1.81 4.17
N ILE A 199 -21.85 0.93 4.60
CA ILE A 199 -21.04 0.08 3.72
C ILE A 199 -21.92 -0.75 2.77
N GLU A 200 -22.97 -1.39 3.31
CA GLU A 200 -23.80 -2.36 2.58
C GLU A 200 -24.65 -1.74 1.47
N PHE A 201 -24.86 -0.42 1.52
CA PHE A 201 -25.65 0.32 0.53
C PHE A 201 -24.78 1.14 -0.42
N ASN A 202 -23.45 1.10 -0.26
CA ASN A 202 -22.57 1.93 -1.04
C ASN A 202 -22.35 1.37 -2.46
N PRO A 203 -22.41 2.20 -3.52
CA PRO A 203 -22.12 1.76 -4.89
C PRO A 203 -20.73 1.14 -5.09
N LYS A 204 -19.77 1.42 -4.19
CA LYS A 204 -18.41 0.87 -4.20
C LYS A 204 -18.28 -0.48 -3.50
N LEU A 205 -19.36 -1.10 -3.05
CA LEU A 205 -19.34 -2.40 -2.35
C LEU A 205 -18.66 -3.50 -3.17
N GLY A 206 -18.96 -3.59 -4.47
CA GLY A 206 -18.30 -4.57 -5.36
C GLY A 206 -16.79 -4.31 -5.48
N ALA A 207 -16.42 -3.05 -5.73
CA ALA A 207 -15.01 -2.65 -5.87
C ALA A 207 -14.20 -2.79 -4.56
N SER A 208 -14.83 -2.57 -3.40
CA SER A 208 -14.16 -2.78 -2.11
C SER A 208 -13.96 -4.27 -1.81
N PHE A 209 -14.92 -5.11 -2.17
CA PHE A 209 -14.79 -6.57 -2.05
C PHE A 209 -13.73 -7.13 -3.01
N GLU A 210 -13.72 -6.68 -4.28
CA GLU A 210 -12.66 -7.02 -5.24
C GLU A 210 -11.28 -6.65 -4.68
N GLY A 211 -11.13 -5.46 -4.12
CA GLY A 211 -9.88 -5.03 -3.51
C GLY A 211 -9.43 -5.93 -2.34
N LEU A 212 -10.36 -6.39 -1.50
CA LEU A 212 -10.05 -7.35 -0.45
C LEU A 212 -9.53 -8.67 -1.05
N VAL A 213 -10.22 -9.20 -2.06
CA VAL A 213 -9.84 -10.48 -2.71
C VAL A 213 -8.46 -10.38 -3.36
N ILE A 214 -8.21 -9.31 -4.12
CA ILE A 214 -6.91 -9.06 -4.75
C ILE A 214 -5.81 -9.01 -3.70
N GLU A 215 -6.01 -8.25 -2.62
CA GLU A 215 -5.02 -8.13 -1.55
C GLU A 215 -4.75 -9.47 -0.86
N GLU A 216 -5.77 -10.27 -0.60
CA GLU A 216 -5.60 -11.59 0.00
C GLU A 216 -4.84 -12.55 -0.92
N ILE A 217 -5.13 -12.55 -2.23
CA ILE A 217 -4.38 -13.35 -3.21
C ILE A 217 -2.91 -12.92 -3.26
N VAL A 218 -2.67 -11.62 -3.38
CA VAL A 218 -1.32 -11.05 -3.47
C VAL A 218 -0.51 -11.38 -2.21
N ARG A 219 -1.12 -11.29 -1.02
CA ARG A 219 -0.49 -11.64 0.26
C ARG A 219 -0.17 -13.13 0.35
N HIS A 220 -1.13 -13.99 0.03
CA HIS A 220 -1.00 -15.43 0.15
C HIS A 220 0.12 -15.98 -0.74
N PHE A 221 0.23 -15.49 -1.98
CA PHE A 221 1.27 -15.91 -2.92
C PHE A 221 2.54 -15.05 -2.88
N ASN A 222 2.58 -14.00 -2.04
CA ASN A 222 3.64 -12.99 -2.03
C ASN A 222 3.92 -12.42 -3.44
N ALA A 223 2.85 -12.18 -4.21
CA ALA A 223 2.90 -11.94 -5.65
C ALA A 223 2.89 -10.44 -6.03
N TYR A 224 3.33 -9.54 -5.14
CA TYR A 224 3.26 -8.07 -5.36
C TYR A 224 3.91 -7.60 -6.66
N GLU A 225 4.96 -8.27 -7.12
CA GLU A 225 5.70 -7.91 -8.34
C GLU A 225 5.26 -8.69 -9.58
N THR A 226 4.47 -9.75 -9.41
CA THR A 226 4.06 -10.70 -10.45
C THR A 226 2.55 -10.80 -10.60
N SER A 227 1.81 -9.84 -10.07
CA SER A 227 0.35 -9.75 -10.20
C SER A 227 -0.01 -8.75 -11.29
N TYR A 228 -0.91 -9.16 -12.19
CA TYR A 228 -1.35 -8.31 -13.28
C TYR A 228 -2.87 -8.34 -13.44
N PHE A 229 -3.42 -7.41 -14.21
CA PHE A 229 -4.77 -7.53 -14.77
C PHE A 229 -4.67 -7.45 -16.29
N TRP A 230 -5.71 -7.85 -17.02
CA TRP A 230 -5.76 -7.65 -18.46
C TRP A 230 -7.06 -6.99 -18.85
N ALA A 231 -6.99 -5.94 -19.65
CA ALA A 231 -8.18 -5.28 -20.17
C ALA A 231 -7.93 -4.74 -21.58
N THR A 232 -8.98 -4.77 -22.40
CA THR A 232 -9.00 -4.20 -23.75
C THR A 232 -9.83 -2.93 -23.77
N HIS A 233 -9.54 -2.01 -24.70
CA HIS A 233 -10.40 -0.84 -24.93
C HIS A 233 -11.84 -1.20 -25.38
N SER A 234 -12.06 -2.43 -25.84
CA SER A 234 -13.38 -2.96 -26.22
C SER A 234 -14.21 -3.51 -25.03
N GLY A 235 -13.68 -3.46 -23.80
CA GLY A 235 -14.41 -3.84 -22.60
C GLY A 235 -14.25 -5.28 -22.13
N ALA A 236 -13.45 -6.11 -22.81
CA ALA A 236 -13.06 -7.42 -22.27
C ALA A 236 -12.01 -7.24 -21.17
N GLU A 237 -12.18 -7.92 -20.04
CA GLU A 237 -11.40 -7.74 -18.83
C GLU A 237 -11.20 -9.06 -18.07
N LEU A 238 -10.01 -9.21 -17.48
CA LEU A 238 -9.63 -10.21 -16.49
C LEU A 238 -8.99 -9.46 -15.32
N ASP A 239 -9.61 -9.56 -14.14
CA ASP A 239 -9.23 -8.73 -12.99
C ASP A 239 -7.90 -9.14 -12.34
N TYR A 240 -7.47 -10.40 -12.49
CA TYR A 240 -6.22 -10.90 -11.93
C TYR A 240 -5.59 -11.99 -12.81
N LEU A 241 -4.26 -11.90 -12.97
CA LEU A 241 -3.38 -12.82 -13.69
C LEU A 241 -2.07 -13.01 -12.91
#